data_AF-A0A432EJR1-F1
#
_entry.id   AF-A0A432EJR1-F1
#
_cell.length_a   1.000
_cell.length_b   1.000
_cell.length_c   1.000
_cell.angle_alpha   90.00
_cell.angle_beta   90.00
_cell.angle_gamma   90.00
#
_symmetry.space_group_name_H-M   'P 1'
#
loop_
_entity.id
_entity.type
_entity.pdbx_description
1 polymer ?
#
loop_
_entity_poly.entity_id
_entity_poly.type
_entity_poly.pdbx_seq_one_letter_code
_entity_poly.pdbx_strand_id
1 'polypeptide(L)'
;MPTTFGIKKGKLSKEEKRQLLKILTYEKVNGKPIYYRDYKKVLKGELPPEAVMGSSGLQAYLIRLLVEFLLKVLDRKKYEILFNELGFLYKKGSWRNLDIAIFER
;
A
#
# COMPACT_ATOMS: atom_id res chain seq x y z
N MET A 1 -10.58 10.00 11.17
CA MET A 1 -10.09 9.68 12.52
C MET A 1 -9.09 8.55 12.39
N PRO A 2 -7.82 8.70 12.81
CA PRO A 2 -6.90 7.57 12.81
C PRO A 2 -7.30 6.64 13.96
N THR A 3 -7.67 5.41 13.64
CA THR A 3 -7.88 4.37 14.63
C THR A 3 -6.50 3.96 15.12
N THR A 4 -6.00 4.63 16.16
CA THR A 4 -4.73 4.26 16.79
C THR A 4 -4.88 2.84 17.32
N PHE A 5 -4.34 1.86 16.61
CA PHE A 5 -4.11 0.52 17.14
C PHE A 5 -2.97 0.66 18.16
N GLY A 6 -3.33 1.15 19.35
CA GLY A 6 -2.42 1.19 20.50
C GLY A 6 -1.85 -0.21 20.70
N ILE A 7 -0.53 -0.29 20.89
CA ILE A 7 0.19 -1.53 21.13
C ILE A 7 -0.37 -2.14 22.43
N LYS A 8 -1.38 -3.01 22.32
CA LYS A 8 -1.83 -3.83 23.44
C LYS A 8 -0.74 -4.86 23.68
N LYS A 9 0.02 -4.72 24.77
CA LYS A 9 0.90 -5.75 25.31
C LYS A 9 0.04 -6.92 25.80
N GLY A 10 -0.36 -7.80 24.89
CA GLY A 10 -1.19 -8.98 25.13
C GLY A 10 -1.29 -9.82 23.86
N LYS A 11 -1.55 -11.12 24.01
CA LYS A 11 -1.69 -12.03 22.85
C LYS A 11 -2.99 -11.68 22.10
N LEU A 12 -2.89 -11.26 20.84
CA LEU A 12 -4.06 -10.94 20.00
C LEU A 12 -5.04 -12.11 19.96
N SER A 13 -6.33 -11.83 20.10
CA SER A 13 -7.39 -12.80 19.81
C SER A 13 -7.36 -13.21 18.33
N LYS A 14 -8.03 -14.32 18.01
CA LYS A 14 -8.11 -14.85 16.64
C LYS A 14 -8.80 -13.84 15.71
N GLU A 15 -9.85 -13.18 16.19
CA GLU A 15 -10.62 -12.17 15.47
C GLU A 15 -9.79 -10.90 15.23
N GLU A 16 -9.10 -10.38 16.25
CA GLU A 16 -8.21 -9.21 16.11
C GLU A 16 -7.10 -9.50 15.11
N LYS A 17 -6.46 -10.67 15.19
CA LYS A 17 -5.41 -11.07 14.24
C LYS A 17 -5.94 -11.15 12.81
N ARG A 18 -7.16 -11.64 12.61
CA ARG A 18 -7.80 -11.71 11.28
C ARG A 18 -8.09 -10.31 10.73
N GLN A 19 -8.57 -9.39 11.56
CA GLN A 19 -8.79 -8.00 11.16
C GLN A 19 -7.47 -7.30 10.81
N LEU A 20 -6.45 -7.48 11.64
CA LEU A 20 -5.13 -6.90 11.44
C LEU A 20 -4.47 -7.41 10.15
N LEU A 21 -4.58 -8.70 9.85
CA LEU A 21 -4.10 -9.25 8.57
C LEU A 21 -4.82 -8.66 7.36
N LYS A 22 -6.09 -8.29 7.46
CA LYS A 22 -6.80 -7.60 6.36
C LYS A 22 -6.20 -6.21 6.11
N ILE A 23 -5.93 -5.45 7.18
CA ILE A 23 -5.32 -4.12 7.11
C ILE A 23 -3.91 -4.20 6.53
N LEU A 24 -3.14 -5.23 6.95
CA LEU A 24 -1.77 -5.44 6.51
C LEU A 24 -1.65 -6.10 5.13
N THR A 25 -2.75 -6.32 4.42
CA THR A 25 -2.70 -6.82 3.04
C THR A 25 -2.28 -5.67 2.12
N TYR A 26 -1.08 -5.76 1.58
CA TYR A 26 -0.53 -4.81 0.61
C TYR A 26 -1.10 -5.03 -0.79
N GLU A 27 -1.24 -6.29 -1.23
CA GLU A 27 -1.80 -6.65 -2.53
C GLU A 27 -2.53 -7.99 -2.49
N LYS A 28 -3.20 -8.35 -3.58
CA LYS A 28 -3.84 -9.67 -3.72
C LYS A 28 -3.58 -10.30 -5.08
N VAL A 29 -3.25 -11.58 -5.11
CA VAL A 29 -3.01 -12.35 -6.34
C VAL A 29 -3.75 -13.66 -6.29
N ASN A 30 -4.67 -13.87 -7.22
CA ASN A 30 -5.44 -15.12 -7.33
C ASN A 30 -6.04 -15.54 -5.98
N GLY A 31 -6.64 -14.58 -5.26
CA GLY A 31 -7.24 -14.85 -3.96
C GLY A 31 -6.27 -14.80 -2.77
N LYS A 32 -4.95 -14.86 -2.99
CA LYS A 32 -3.92 -14.90 -1.94
C LYS A 32 -3.44 -13.49 -1.57
N PRO A 33 -3.42 -13.13 -0.28
CA PRO A 33 -2.90 -11.84 0.17
C PRO A 33 -1.37 -11.82 0.09
N ILE A 34 -0.83 -10.67 -0.29
CA ILE A 34 0.57 -10.29 -0.13
C ILE A 34 0.57 -9.24 0.97
N TYR A 35 1.33 -9.44 2.03
CA TYR A 35 1.36 -8.54 3.17
C TYR A 35 2.47 -7.51 3.05
N TYR A 36 2.33 -6.38 3.73
CA TYR A 36 3.41 -5.40 3.90
C TYR A 36 4.67 -6.06 4.49
N ARG A 37 5.83 -5.49 4.14
CA ARG A 37 7.11 -5.88 4.75
C ARG A 37 6.99 -5.76 6.27
N ASP A 38 7.56 -6.71 7.01
CA ASP A 38 7.52 -6.74 8.47
C ASP A 38 6.13 -6.87 9.13
N TYR A 39 5.07 -7.23 8.40
CA TYR A 39 3.72 -7.44 8.99
C TYR A 39 3.73 -8.39 10.21
N LYS A 40 4.63 -9.37 10.26
CA LYS A 40 4.78 -10.30 11.40
C LYS A 40 5.20 -9.57 12.70
N LYS A 41 6.01 -8.52 12.61
CA LYS A 41 6.39 -7.67 13.76
C LYS A 41 5.18 -6.91 14.29
N VAL A 42 4.31 -6.44 13.39
CA VAL A 42 3.02 -5.84 13.76
C VAL A 42 2.10 -6.86 14.45
N LEU A 43 2.03 -8.10 13.96
CA LEU A 43 1.26 -9.17 14.63
C LEU A 43 1.79 -9.54 16.02
N LYS A 44 3.06 -9.24 16.32
CA LYS A 44 3.67 -9.45 17.64
C LYS A 44 3.55 -8.21 18.54
N GLY A 45 3.04 -7.09 18.03
CA GLY A 45 3.00 -5.82 18.75
C GLY A 45 4.37 -5.12 18.85
N GLU A 46 5.35 -5.53 18.04
CA GLU A 46 6.69 -4.89 18.01
C GLU A 46 6.68 -3.58 17.21
N LEU A 47 5.79 -3.46 16.22
CA LEU A 47 5.60 -2.27 15.39
C LEU A 47 4.11 -1.93 15.26
N PRO A 48 3.74 -0.66 15.16
CA PRO A 48 2.38 -0.27 14.78
C PRO A 48 2.15 -0.51 13.27
N PRO A 49 0.91 -0.75 12.81
CA PRO A 49 0.60 -0.93 11.39
C PRO A 49 1.08 0.22 10.50
N GLU A 50 0.99 1.45 11.00
CA GLU A 50 1.37 2.67 10.30
C GLU A 50 2.87 2.68 9.95
N ALA A 51 3.71 2.07 10.78
CA ALA A 51 5.17 2.00 10.55
C ALA A 51 5.56 1.08 9.38
N VAL A 52 4.67 0.18 8.96
CA VAL A 52 4.93 -0.72 7.81
C VAL A 52 4.14 -0.35 6.56
N MET A 53 3.05 0.40 6.72
CA MET A 53 2.17 0.84 5.62
C MET A 53 2.58 2.18 5.03
N GLY A 54 3.31 3.02 5.77
CA GLY A 54 3.73 4.34 5.29
C GLY A 54 4.84 4.29 4.24
N SER A 55 4.76 5.20 3.26
CA SER A 55 5.84 5.47 2.31
C SER A 55 7.04 6.13 3.02
N SER A 56 8.26 5.73 2.64
CA SER A 56 9.47 6.37 3.15
C SER A 56 9.73 7.71 2.46
N GLY A 57 10.45 8.63 3.13
CA GLY A 57 10.83 9.91 2.53
C GLY A 57 11.65 9.75 1.23
N LEU A 58 12.50 8.72 1.16
CA LEU A 58 13.24 8.39 -0.06
C LEU A 58 12.32 7.92 -1.19
N GLN A 59 11.36 7.03 -0.91
CA GLN A 59 10.38 6.58 -1.89
C GLN A 59 9.54 7.76 -2.41
N ALA A 60 9.05 8.62 -1.51
CA ALA A 60 8.30 9.82 -1.89
C ALA A 60 9.14 10.76 -2.78
N TYR A 61 10.43 10.95 -2.47
CA TYR A 61 11.33 11.75 -3.28
C TYR A 61 11.57 11.16 -4.67
N LEU A 62 11.74 9.83 -4.77
CA LEU A 62 11.91 9.13 -6.04
C LEU A 62 10.65 9.20 -6.90
N ILE A 63 9.47 8.96 -6.32
CA ILE A 63 8.19 9.10 -7.03
C ILE A 63 8.04 10.52 -7.56
N ARG A 64 8.35 11.54 -6.75
CA ARG A 64 8.31 12.95 -7.18
C ARG A 64 9.18 13.19 -8.42
N LEU A 65 10.43 12.71 -8.42
CA LEU A 65 11.34 12.86 -9.56
C LEU A 65 10.82 12.16 -10.82
N LEU A 66 10.31 10.93 -10.68
CA LEU A 66 9.77 10.16 -11.79
C LEU A 66 8.52 10.82 -12.38
N VAL A 67 7.58 11.25 -11.53
CA VAL A 67 6.35 11.94 -11.96
C VAL A 67 6.70 13.26 -12.64
N GLU A 68 7.64 14.04 -12.10
CA GLU A 68 8.10 15.29 -12.72
C GLU A 68 8.68 15.05 -14.12
N PHE A 69 9.46 13.98 -14.29
CA PHE A 69 9.97 13.57 -15.60
C PHE A 69 8.84 13.13 -16.55
N LEU A 70 7.94 12.26 -16.11
CA LEU A 70 6.83 11.75 -16.91
C LEU A 70 5.90 12.86 -17.40
N LEU A 71 5.60 13.84 -16.54
CA LEU A 71 4.80 15.01 -16.89
C LEU A 71 5.45 15.91 -17.96
N LYS A 72 6.78 15.86 -18.10
CA LYS A 72 7.53 16.61 -19.13
C LYS A 72 7.56 15.86 -20.47
N VAL A 73 7.63 14.54 -20.45
CA VAL A 73 7.86 13.74 -21.68
C VAL A 73 6.58 13.19 -22.32
N LEU A 74 5.51 13.00 -21.53
CA LEU A 74 4.25 12.45 -22.05
C LEU A 74 3.29 13.54 -22.53
N ASP A 75 2.59 13.26 -23.63
CA ASP A 75 1.49 14.08 -24.10
C ASP A 75 0.29 13.95 -23.16
N ARG A 76 0.08 14.96 -22.32
CA ARG A 76 -1.00 15.03 -21.33
C ARG A 76 -2.41 15.10 -21.93
N LYS A 77 -2.53 15.25 -23.26
CA LYS A 77 -3.82 15.11 -23.96
C LYS A 77 -4.15 13.64 -24.25
N LYS A 78 -3.13 12.79 -24.38
CA LYS A 78 -3.25 11.35 -24.67
C LYS A 78 -3.13 10.48 -23.44
N TYR A 79 -2.36 10.91 -22.44
CA TYR A 79 -2.06 10.11 -21.26
C TYR A 79 -2.43 10.82 -19.97
N GLU A 80 -3.01 10.06 -19.05
CA GLU A 80 -3.24 10.44 -17.66
C GLU A 80 -2.19 9.78 -16.77
N ILE A 81 -1.58 10.53 -15.86
CA ILE A 81 -0.59 10.02 -14.90
C ILE A 81 -1.20 10.09 -13.50
N LEU A 82 -1.39 8.92 -12.88
CA LEU A 82 -1.83 8.79 -11.50
C LEU A 82 -0.68 8.25 -10.65
N PHE A 83 -0.64 8.65 -9.38
CA PHE A 83 0.36 8.22 -8.40
C PHE A 83 -0.28 8.26 -7.01
N ASN A 84 0.47 7.91 -5.97
CA ASN A 84 0.02 7.83 -4.57
C ASN A 84 -0.76 6.54 -4.25
N GLU A 85 -0.15 5.39 -4.50
CA GLU A 85 -0.66 4.08 -4.08
C GLU A 85 -2.05 3.75 -4.66
N LEU A 86 -2.14 3.75 -6.00
CA LEU A 86 -3.37 3.49 -6.72
C LEU A 86 -3.74 2.00 -6.68
N GLY A 87 -4.90 1.69 -6.08
CA GLY A 87 -5.49 0.35 -6.12
C GLY A 87 -5.97 -0.03 -7.51
N PHE A 88 -5.29 -0.97 -8.17
CA PHE A 88 -5.64 -1.46 -9.50
C PHE A 88 -6.21 -2.88 -9.46
N LEU A 89 -7.53 -2.99 -9.64
CA LEU A 89 -8.25 -4.26 -9.73
C LEU A 89 -8.27 -4.76 -11.18
N TYR A 90 -7.36 -5.68 -11.52
CA TYR A 90 -7.25 -6.21 -12.89
C TYR A 90 -7.95 -7.55 -13.09
N LYS A 91 -8.34 -8.23 -12.00
CA LYS A 91 -9.06 -9.50 -12.04
C LYS A 91 -9.82 -9.69 -10.74
N LYS A 92 -10.96 -10.41 -10.78
CA LYS A 92 -11.68 -10.81 -9.56
C LYS A 92 -10.71 -11.48 -8.57
N GLY A 93 -10.63 -10.91 -7.37
CA GLY A 93 -9.75 -11.39 -6.31
C GLY A 93 -8.26 -11.12 -6.52
N SER A 94 -7.87 -10.25 -7.46
CA SER A 94 -6.48 -9.83 -7.67
C SER A 94 -6.37 -8.33 -7.92
N TRP A 95 -5.57 -7.65 -7.12
CA TRP A 95 -5.33 -6.22 -7.22
C TRP A 95 -3.89 -5.87 -6.86
N ARG A 96 -3.40 -4.76 -7.42
CA ARG A 96 -2.07 -4.19 -7.16
C ARG A 96 -2.20 -2.83 -6.51
N ASN A 97 -1.18 -2.43 -5.77
CA ASN A 97 -1.07 -1.08 -5.24
C ASN A 97 0.07 -0.36 -5.99
N LEU A 98 -0.28 0.44 -6.99
CA LEU A 98 0.67 1.03 -7.94
C LEU A 98 1.22 2.35 -7.40
N ASP A 99 2.55 2.48 -7.34
CA ASP A 99 3.20 3.76 -7.00
C ASP A 99 2.93 4.84 -8.07
N ILE A 100 2.99 4.45 -9.35
CA ILE A 100 2.75 5.29 -10.53
C ILE A 100 1.98 4.46 -11.57
N ALA A 101 0.96 5.04 -12.18
CA ALA A 101 0.17 4.46 -13.26
C ALA A 101 0.02 5.47 -14.40
N ILE A 102 0.09 4.97 -15.63
CA ILE A 102 -0.10 5.75 -16.85
C ILE A 102 -1.23 5.09 -17.63
N PHE A 103 -2.27 5.87 -17.93
CA PHE A 103 -3.41 5.41 -18.71
C PHE A 103 -3.51 6.20 -20.00
N GLU A 104 -3.88 5.53 -21.09
CA GLU A 104 -4.36 6.23 -22.27
C GLU A 104 -5.76 6.80 -21.99
N ARG A 105 -6.02 8.01 -22.49
CA ARG A 105 -7.31 8.70 -22.37
C ARG A 105 -8.30 8.24 -23.42
#